data_AF-A0A3C0U978-F1
#
_entry.id   AF-A0A3C0U978-F1
#
_cell.length_a   1.000
_cell.length_b   1.000
_cell.length_c   1.000
_cell.angle_alpha   90.00
_cell.angle_beta   90.00
_cell.angle_gamma   90.00
#
_symmetry.space_group_name_H-M   'P 1'
#
loop_
_entity.id
_entity.type
_entity.pdbx_description
1 polymer ?
#
loop_
_entity_poly.entity_id
_entity_poly.type
_entity_poly.pdbx_seq_one_letter_code
_entity_poly.pdbx_strand_id
1 'polypeptide(L)' 'ITAIWEVRHLIELGEAVLEASDARHESRGSLKRLDFPERDDEHFLAHSMADASGRIAWQPVHIVDMPPKAREY' A
#
# COMPACT_ATOMS: atom_id res chain seq x y z
N ILE A 1 21.97 23.09 1.04
CA ILE A 1 20.53 23.44 0.95
C ILE A 1 19.74 22.33 0.28
N THR A 2 20.10 21.90 -0.95
CA THR A 2 19.42 20.79 -1.66
C THR A 2 19.22 19.53 -0.81
N ALA A 3 20.30 19.00 -0.23
CA ALA A 3 20.23 17.80 0.62
C ALA A 3 19.27 17.91 1.81
N ILE A 4 19.07 19.13 2.37
CA ILE A 4 18.13 19.34 3.49
C ILE A 4 16.69 19.16 3.00
N TRP A 5 16.36 19.71 1.82
CA TRP A 5 15.05 19.54 1.21
C TRP A 5 14.80 18.09 0.79
N GLU A 6 15.81 17.42 0.24
CA GLU A 6 15.73 16.00 -0.13
C GLU A 6 15.42 15.12 1.08
N VAL A 7 16.13 15.32 2.20
CA VAL A 7 15.85 14.60 3.45
C VAL A 7 14.42 14.84 3.91
N ARG A 8 13.92 16.08 3.82
CA ARG A 8 12.52 16.38 4.17
C ARG A 8 11.53 15.57 3.32
N HIS A 9 11.70 15.53 2.00
CA HIS A 9 10.81 14.77 1.13
C HIS A 9 10.92 13.26 1.35
N LEU A 10 12.11 12.74 1.70
CA LEU A 10 12.28 11.33 2.04
C LEU A 10 11.53 10.97 3.33
N ILE A 11 11.50 11.86 4.32
CA ILE A 11 10.72 11.67 5.55
C ILE A 11 9.22 11.67 5.22
N GLU A 12 8.74 12.66 4.47
CA GLU A 12 7.32 12.75 4.08
C GLU A 12 6.86 11.51 3.29
N LEU A 13 7.70 11.01 2.38
CA LEU A 13 7.43 9.76 1.65
C LEU A 13 7.45 8.53 2.59
N GLY A 14 8.41 8.47 3.52
CA GLY A 14 8.51 7.38 4.48
C GLY A 14 7.28 7.27 5.37
N GLU A 15 6.76 8.40 5.87
CA GLU A 15 5.53 8.46 6.65
C GLU A 15 4.32 7.95 5.84
N ALA A 16 4.17 8.38 4.58
CA ALA A 16 3.09 7.92 3.72
C ALA A 16 3.13 6.40 3.48
N VAL A 17 4.33 5.82 3.33
CA VAL A 17 4.52 4.37 3.17
C VAL A 17 4.16 3.63 4.45
N LEU A 18 4.57 4.13 5.62
CA LEU A 18 4.26 3.52 6.91
C LEU A 18 2.75 3.49 7.17
N GLU A 19 2.07 4.62 6.98
CA GLU A 19 0.63 4.74 7.21
C GLU A 19 -0.18 3.86 6.25
N ALA A 20 0.20 3.83 4.96
CA ALA A 20 -0.46 2.96 3.98
C ALA A 20 -0.23 1.46 4.28
N SER A 21 0.94 1.11 4.81
CA SER A 21 1.28 -0.27 5.19
C SER A 21 0.57 -0.72 6.46
N ASP A 22 0.45 0.17 7.45
CA ASP A 22 -0.28 -0.08 8.70
C ASP A 22 -1.76 -0.32 8.44
N ALA A 23 -2.38 0.55 7.62
CA ALA A 23 -3.80 0.43 7.25
C ALA A 23 -4.12 -0.81 6.38
N ARG A 24 -3.12 -1.43 5.73
CA ARG A 24 -3.32 -2.61 4.88
C ARG A 24 -3.05 -3.89 5.65
N HIS A 25 -4.12 -4.51 6.15
CA HIS A 25 -4.12 -5.75 6.93
C HIS A 25 -4.13 -7.01 6.04
N GLU A 26 -3.17 -7.12 5.12
CA GLU A 26 -2.97 -8.32 4.29
C GLU A 26 -1.49 -8.48 3.93
N SER A 27 -1.17 -9.59 3.24
CA SER A 27 0.11 -9.77 2.56
C SER A 27 -0.08 -9.92 1.05
N ARG A 28 0.56 -9.04 0.27
CA ARG A 28 0.47 -9.04 -1.19
C ARG A 28 1.76 -8.53 -1.82
N GLY A 29 2.37 -9.36 -2.67
CA GLY A 29 3.58 -8.98 -3.40
C GLY A 29 4.75 -8.73 -2.44
N SER A 30 5.29 -7.51 -2.45
CA SER A 30 6.40 -7.10 -1.59
C SER A 30 5.99 -6.72 -0.16
N LEU A 31 4.71 -6.42 0.08
CA LEU A 31 4.20 -6.19 1.42
C LEU A 31 3.89 -7.55 2.07
N LYS A 32 4.72 -7.95 3.04
CA LYS A 32 4.53 -9.16 3.82
C LYS A 32 4.38 -8.79 5.29
N ARG A 33 3.29 -9.25 5.89
CA ARG A 33 2.93 -9.07 7.28
C ARG A 33 2.83 -10.44 7.96
N LEU A 34 3.35 -10.55 9.18
CA LEU A 34 3.31 -11.82 9.94
C LEU A 34 2.00 -11.95 10.73
N ASP A 35 1.41 -10.83 11.10
CA ASP A 35 0.09 -10.70 11.73
C ASP A 35 -1.06 -10.87 10.72
N PHE A 36 -0.84 -10.54 9.45
CA PHE A 36 -1.79 -10.76 8.34
C PHE A 36 -1.09 -11.49 7.17
N PRO A 37 -0.82 -12.81 7.30
CA PRO A 37 0.05 -13.54 6.40
C PRO A 37 -0.55 -13.83 5.02
N GLU A 38 -1.88 -13.82 4.91
CA GLU A 38 -2.61 -14.18 3.70
C GLU A 38 -3.00 -12.96 2.87
N ARG A 39 -3.30 -13.19 1.59
CA ARG A 39 -3.88 -12.19 0.70
C ARG A 39 -5.38 -12.07 0.95
N ASP A 40 -5.89 -10.84 0.97
CA ASP A 40 -7.32 -10.58 1.18
C ASP A 40 -7.88 -9.75 0.01
N ASP A 41 -8.46 -10.45 -0.96
CA ASP A 41 -9.09 -9.83 -2.13
C ASP A 41 -10.49 -9.26 -1.84
N GLU A 42 -11.10 -9.58 -0.70
CA GLU A 42 -12.42 -9.05 -0.33
C GLU A 42 -12.31 -7.60 0.15
N HIS A 43 -11.32 -7.33 1.02
CA HIS A 43 -11.15 -6.01 1.64
C HIS A 43 -10.08 -5.14 0.96
N PHE A 44 -9.05 -5.74 0.36
CA PHE A 44 -7.85 -5.01 -0.06
C PHE A 44 -7.51 -5.14 -1.55
N LEU A 45 -8.46 -5.60 -2.37
CA LEU A 45 -8.38 -5.52 -3.84
C LEU A 45 -8.62 -4.08 -4.34
N ALA A 46 -7.75 -3.18 -3.90
CA ALA A 46 -7.80 -1.74 -4.12
C ALA A 46 -6.38 -1.15 -3.99
N HIS A 47 -6.17 0.05 -4.53
CA HIS A 47 -4.98 0.86 -4.26
C HIS A 47 -5.14 1.60 -2.93
N SER A 48 -4.05 1.66 -2.14
CA SER A 48 -3.95 2.55 -0.98
C SER A 48 -3.47 3.91 -1.47
N MET A 49 -4.27 4.95 -1.26
CA MET A 49 -3.99 6.32 -1.70
C MET A 49 -3.80 7.19 -0.46
N ALA A 50 -2.59 7.73 -0.25
CA ALA A 50 -2.33 8.67 0.83
C ALA A 50 -2.51 10.12 0.34
N ASP A 51 -3.24 10.93 1.11
CA ASP A 51 -3.32 12.37 0.87
C ASP A 51 -2.25 13.14 1.66
N ALA A 52 -2.17 14.47 1.46
CA ALA A 52 -1.19 15.33 2.13
C ALA A 52 -1.37 15.42 3.66
N SER A 53 -2.51 14.94 4.20
CA SER A 53 -2.75 14.84 5.65
C SER A 53 -2.39 13.48 6.22
N GLY A 54 -1.89 12.56 5.38
CA GLY A 54 -1.60 11.17 5.73
C GLY A 54 -2.85 10.27 5.75
N ARG A 55 -4.04 10.78 5.39
CA ARG A 55 -5.24 9.93 5.39
C ARG A 55 -5.19 8.94 4.23
N ILE A 56 -5.47 7.68 4.53
CA ILE A 56 -5.55 6.61 3.54
C ILE A 56 -6.96 6.51 2.98
N ALA A 57 -7.07 6.67 1.67
CA ALA A 57 -8.25 6.37 0.88
C ALA A 57 -8.01 5.09 0.06
N TRP A 58 -9.10 4.43 -0.33
CA TRP A 58 -9.06 3.19 -1.09
C TRP A 58 -9.66 3.41 -2.46
N GLN A 59 -8.90 3.12 -3.51
CA GLN A 59 -9.37 3.19 -4.88
C GLN A 59 -9.51 1.76 -5.44
N PRO A 60 -10.74 1.28 -5.73
CA PRO A 60 -10.94 -0.05 -6.29
C PRO A 60 -10.14 -0.25 -7.58
N VAL A 61 -9.54 -1.44 -7.72
CA VAL A 61 -8.85 -1.79 -8.97
C VAL A 61 -9.89 -2.10 -10.06
N HIS A 62 -9.64 -1.63 -11.28
CA HIS A 62 -10.47 -1.97 -12.42
C HIS A 62 -9.96 -3.25 -13.07
N ILE A 63 -10.74 -4.33 -12.99
CA ILE A 63 -10.40 -5.63 -13.57
C ILE A 63 -11.26 -5.85 -14.80
N VAL A 64 -10.61 -6.14 -15.92
CA VAL A 64 -11.27 -6.31 -17.23
C VAL A 64 -11.39 -7.80 -17.55
N ASP A 65 -10.29 -8.44 -17.95
CA ASP A 65 -10.35 -9.78 -18.54
C ASP A 65 -9.85 -10.91 -17.62
N MET A 66 -8.95 -10.59 -16.68
CA MET A 66 -8.27 -11.60 -15.87
C MET A 66 -8.66 -11.48 -14.40
N PRO A 67 -9.56 -12.35 -13.89
CA PRO A 67 -9.97 -12.29 -12.50
C PRO A 67 -8.80 -12.66 -11.56
N PRO A 68 -8.81 -12.16 -10.31
CA PRO A 68 -7.78 -12.48 -9.33
C PRO A 68 -7.72 -14.00 -9.09
N LYS A 69 -6.51 -14.54 -9.10
CA LYS A 69 -6.24 -15.95 -8.76
C LYS A 69 -5.04 -16.03 -7.84
N ALA A 70 -4.92 -17.12 -7.09
CA ALA A 70 -3.71 -17.39 -6.31
C ALA A 70 -2.48 -17.37 -7.25
N ARG A 71 -1.38 -16.79 -6.80
CA ARG A 71 -0.13 -16.75 -7.56
C ARG A 71 0.77 -17.87 -7.08
N GLU A 72 1.10 -18.78 -7.98
CA GLU A 72 2.01 -19.91 -7.76
C GLU A 72 3.24 -19.73 -8.67
N TYR A 73 4.39 -20.25 -8.25
CA TYR A 73 5.67 -20.15 -8.97
C TYR A 73 6.30 -21.52 -9.14
#